data_AF-A0A6M0BSX5-F1
#
_entry.id   AF-A0A6M0BSX5-F1
#
_cell.length_a   1.000
_cell.length_b   1.000
_cell.length_c   1.000
_cell.angle_alpha   90.00
_cell.angle_beta   90.00
_cell.angle_gamma   90.00
#
_symmetry.space_group_name_H-M   'P 1'
#
loop_
_entity.id
_entity.type
_entity.pdbx_description
1 polymer ?
#
loop_
_entity_poly.entity_id
_entity_poly.type
_entity_poly.pdbx_seq_one_letter_code
_entity_poly.pdbx_strand_id
1 'polypeptide(L)'
;DTFLIGTDHAVYHKWWDGSAWRGWENLGGYSISAPAAVSWGPNHIAIFTIGRDRALYYKTWNGSIWSPWEKLGGYCQYGVAAVSRGVNQLDCFVIGSMGKVYCRSWDGSAWKNWKNLGGYSIAGVAAASWGADRLDVFVAAGDHALHHKWMG
;
A
#
# COMPACT_ATOMS: atom_id res chain seq x y z
N ASP A 1 -6.19 12.63 -5.71
CA ASP A 1 -6.71 11.40 -6.33
C ASP A 1 -7.49 10.60 -5.31
N THR A 2 -8.51 9.88 -5.75
CA THR A 2 -9.34 9.01 -4.90
C THR A 2 -9.45 7.64 -5.54
N PHE A 3 -9.31 6.61 -4.71
CA PHE A 3 -9.34 5.21 -5.13
C PHE A 3 -10.42 4.45 -4.35
N LEU A 4 -11.15 3.56 -5.02
CA LEU A 4 -12.11 2.65 -4.39
C LEU A 4 -12.13 1.30 -5.09
N ILE A 5 -12.82 0.34 -4.47
CA ILE A 5 -13.14 -0.95 -5.09
C ILE A 5 -14.59 -0.93 -5.55
N GLY A 6 -14.82 -1.22 -6.83
CA GLY A 6 -16.15 -1.36 -7.39
C GLY A 6 -16.84 -2.66 -6.95
N THR A 7 -18.12 -2.78 -7.25
CA THR A 7 -18.88 -4.02 -6.98
C THR A 7 -18.40 -5.23 -7.78
N ASP A 8 -17.66 -4.98 -8.85
CA ASP A 8 -16.97 -5.95 -9.70
C ASP A 8 -15.58 -6.36 -9.17
N HIS A 9 -15.18 -5.86 -7.99
CA HIS A 9 -13.85 -5.97 -7.40
C HIS A 9 -12.72 -5.26 -8.15
N ALA A 10 -13.00 -4.51 -9.21
CA ALA A 10 -11.97 -3.72 -9.88
C ALA A 10 -11.61 -2.47 -9.06
N VAL A 11 -10.39 -1.98 -9.23
CA VAL A 11 -9.97 -0.72 -8.63
C VAL A 11 -10.40 0.42 -9.54
N TYR A 12 -11.07 1.42 -8.98
CA TYR A 12 -11.45 2.64 -9.69
C TYR A 12 -10.69 3.83 -9.14
N HIS A 13 -10.36 4.76 -10.04
CA HIS A 13 -9.68 6.01 -9.73
C HIS A 13 -10.48 7.20 -10.24
N LYS A 14 -10.47 8.31 -9.50
CA LYS A 14 -10.86 9.62 -10.00
C LYS A 14 -9.92 10.69 -9.43
N TRP A 15 -9.69 11.75 -10.19
CA TRP A 15 -8.77 12.81 -9.80
C TRP A 15 -9.39 14.20 -9.97
N TRP A 16 -8.76 15.17 -9.32
CA TRP A 16 -9.05 16.59 -9.49
C TRP A 16 -8.06 17.16 -10.51
N ASP A 17 -8.55 17.88 -11.51
CA ASP A 17 -7.70 18.42 -12.58
C ASP A 17 -7.26 19.88 -12.38
N GLY A 18 -7.60 20.46 -11.22
CA GLY A 18 -7.42 21.89 -10.94
C GLY A 18 -8.72 22.70 -10.97
N SER A 19 -9.78 22.18 -11.61
CA SER A 19 -11.05 22.86 -11.83
C SER A 19 -12.29 22.00 -11.58
N ALA A 20 -12.20 20.69 -11.80
CA ALA A 20 -13.28 19.74 -11.62
C ALA A 20 -12.73 18.35 -11.26
N TRP A 21 -13.57 17.56 -10.59
CA TRP A 21 -13.33 16.14 -10.46
C TRP A 21 -13.63 15.44 -11.78
N ARG A 22 -12.70 14.63 -12.26
CA ARG A 22 -12.90 13.77 -13.43
C ARG A 22 -13.78 12.57 -13.09
N GLY A 23 -14.30 11.94 -14.14
CA GLY A 23 -15.08 10.71 -14.03
C GLY A 23 -14.26 9.56 -13.47
N TRP A 24 -14.93 8.51 -13.01
CA TRP A 24 -14.26 7.29 -12.57
C TRP A 24 -13.62 6.58 -13.77
N GLU A 25 -12.34 6.28 -13.66
CA GLU A 25 -11.61 5.39 -14.57
C GLU A 25 -11.44 4.01 -13.92
N ASN A 26 -11.69 2.96 -14.70
CA ASN A 26 -11.49 1.58 -14.26
C ASN A 26 -10.02 1.19 -14.47
N LEU A 27 -9.29 0.93 -13.38
CA LEU A 27 -7.90 0.51 -13.40
C LEU A 27 -7.73 -1.02 -13.49
N GLY A 28 -8.84 -1.76 -13.56
CA GLY A 28 -8.91 -3.21 -13.62
C GLY A 28 -8.48 -3.88 -12.33
N GLY A 29 -8.00 -5.13 -12.46
CA GLY A 29 -7.58 -5.97 -11.35
C GLY A 29 -8.75 -6.62 -10.62
N TYR A 30 -8.45 -7.28 -9.50
CA TYR A 30 -9.43 -7.86 -8.59
C TYR A 30 -8.91 -7.68 -7.17
N SER A 31 -9.51 -6.76 -6.41
CA SER A 31 -9.12 -6.45 -5.04
C SER A 31 -10.13 -6.98 -4.03
N ILE A 32 -9.60 -7.51 -2.93
CA ILE A 32 -10.36 -7.89 -1.74
C ILE A 32 -10.06 -6.97 -0.53
N SER A 33 -9.31 -5.89 -0.75
CA SER A 33 -9.01 -4.88 0.26
C SER A 33 -9.24 -3.47 -0.27
N ALA A 34 -9.42 -2.50 0.62
CA ALA A 34 -9.26 -1.11 0.26
C ALA A 34 -7.84 -0.88 -0.32
N PRO A 35 -7.67 -0.04 -1.36
CA PRO A 35 -6.35 0.33 -1.84
C PRO A 35 -5.61 1.22 -0.84
N ALA A 36 -4.31 0.99 -0.68
CA ALA A 36 -3.40 2.01 -0.12
C ALA A 36 -2.76 2.78 -1.27
N ALA A 37 -2.77 4.10 -1.20
CA ALA A 37 -2.15 4.97 -2.19
C ALA A 37 -1.09 5.85 -1.53
N VAL A 38 0.02 6.09 -2.24
CA VAL A 38 1.10 6.94 -1.77
C VAL A 38 1.74 7.70 -2.93
N SER A 39 2.08 8.97 -2.69
CA SER A 39 2.93 9.75 -3.60
C SER A 39 4.40 9.53 -3.24
N TRP A 40 5.23 9.25 -4.24
CA TRP A 40 6.66 8.95 -4.07
C TRP A 40 7.57 9.84 -4.93
N GLY A 41 6.99 10.93 -5.42
CA GLY A 41 7.64 11.94 -6.23
C GLY A 41 6.58 12.84 -6.89
N PRO A 42 6.97 14.00 -7.43
CA PRO A 42 6.06 14.83 -8.22
C PRO A 42 5.43 14.01 -9.35
N ASN A 43 4.10 14.05 -9.45
CA ASN A 43 3.32 13.30 -10.44
C ASN A 43 3.50 11.78 -10.41
N HIS A 44 3.97 11.21 -9.29
CA HIS A 44 4.15 9.76 -9.15
C HIS A 44 3.29 9.22 -8.02
N ILE A 45 2.43 8.26 -8.34
CA ILE A 45 1.56 7.57 -7.38
C ILE A 45 1.86 6.08 -7.46
N ALA A 46 1.88 5.41 -6.31
CA ALA A 46 1.81 3.96 -6.22
C ALA A 46 0.54 3.59 -5.48
N ILE A 47 -0.20 2.60 -6.00
CA ILE A 47 -1.34 2.00 -5.33
C ILE A 47 -1.07 0.52 -5.07
N PHE A 48 -1.53 0.04 -3.92
CA PHE A 48 -1.36 -1.34 -3.47
C PHE A 48 -2.69 -1.93 -3.06
N THR A 49 -2.94 -3.19 -3.44
CA THR A 49 -4.17 -3.92 -3.14
C THR A 49 -3.88 -5.38 -2.84
N ILE A 50 -4.75 -6.05 -2.10
CA ILE A 50 -4.70 -7.49 -1.88
C ILE A 50 -5.57 -8.17 -2.95
N GLY A 51 -4.99 -9.10 -3.70
CA GLY A 51 -5.69 -9.89 -4.71
C GLY A 51 -6.50 -11.05 -4.12
N ARG A 52 -7.32 -11.70 -4.96
CA ARG A 52 -8.13 -12.89 -4.57
C ARG A 52 -7.27 -14.03 -3.99
N ASP A 53 -6.04 -14.16 -4.46
CA ASP A 53 -5.06 -15.16 -4.04
C ASP A 53 -4.29 -14.77 -2.77
N ARG A 54 -4.70 -13.69 -2.10
CA ARG A 54 -4.05 -13.13 -0.91
C ARG A 54 -2.63 -12.60 -1.17
N ALA A 55 -2.20 -12.41 -2.41
CA ALA A 55 -0.96 -11.72 -2.72
C ALA A 55 -1.15 -10.20 -2.72
N LEU A 56 -0.08 -9.46 -2.44
CA LEU A 56 -0.04 -8.02 -2.67
C LEU A 56 0.18 -7.75 -4.16
N TYR A 57 -0.58 -6.81 -4.70
CA TYR A 57 -0.41 -6.27 -6.05
C TYR A 57 -0.16 -4.77 -5.99
N TYR A 58 0.60 -4.24 -6.94
CA TYR A 58 0.79 -2.80 -7.07
C TYR A 58 0.67 -2.31 -8.52
N LYS A 59 0.38 -1.02 -8.67
CA LYS A 59 0.27 -0.30 -9.94
C LYS A 59 0.76 1.13 -9.72
N THR A 60 1.42 1.73 -10.70
CA THR A 60 1.99 3.07 -10.57
C THR A 60 1.49 4.01 -11.65
N TRP A 61 1.40 5.29 -11.31
CA TRP A 61 1.20 6.40 -12.23
C TRP A 61 2.52 7.16 -12.36
N ASN A 62 2.93 7.48 -13.58
CA ASN A 62 4.20 8.17 -13.87
C ASN A 62 4.03 9.63 -14.33
N GLY A 63 2.82 10.19 -14.20
CA GLY A 63 2.49 11.52 -14.69
C GLY A 63 1.70 11.53 -16.00
N SER A 64 1.69 10.41 -16.72
CA SER A 64 1.02 10.30 -18.03
C SER A 64 0.22 9.02 -18.22
N ILE A 65 0.71 7.89 -17.71
CA ILE A 65 0.07 6.59 -17.85
C ILE A 65 0.17 5.77 -16.57
N TRP A 66 -0.82 4.90 -16.38
CA TRP A 66 -0.72 3.84 -15.38
C TRP A 66 0.04 2.63 -15.91
N SER A 67 0.90 2.03 -15.10
CA SER A 67 1.54 0.74 -15.36
C SER A 67 0.51 -0.39 -15.43
N PRO A 68 0.84 -1.58 -15.94
CA PRO A 68 0.08 -2.81 -15.65
C PRO A 68 0.06 -3.12 -14.14
N TRP A 69 -0.88 -3.97 -13.70
CA TRP A 69 -0.83 -4.54 -12.35
C TRP A 69 0.31 -5.53 -12.24
N GLU A 70 1.11 -5.40 -11.18
CA GLU A 70 2.24 -6.27 -10.90
C GLU A 70 2.03 -7.00 -9.57
N LYS A 71 2.34 -8.31 -9.55
CA LYS A 71 2.19 -9.15 -8.37
C LYS A 71 3.47 -9.10 -7.52
N LEU A 72 3.34 -8.64 -6.28
CA LEU A 72 4.39 -8.67 -5.26
C LEU A 72 4.35 -9.94 -4.38
N GLY A 73 3.40 -10.84 -4.60
CA GLY A 73 3.33 -12.11 -3.88
C GLY A 73 3.06 -11.94 -2.38
N GLY A 74 3.56 -12.87 -1.56
CA GLY A 74 3.26 -12.93 -0.13
C GLY A 74 1.88 -13.51 0.18
N TYR A 75 1.56 -13.59 1.48
CA TYR A 75 0.23 -13.94 1.98
C TYR A 75 -0.26 -12.82 2.90
N CYS A 76 -1.25 -12.06 2.44
CA CYS A 76 -1.79 -10.88 3.09
C CYS A 76 -3.18 -11.21 3.66
N GLN A 77 -3.23 -11.40 4.97
CA GLN A 77 -4.47 -11.69 5.69
C GLN A 77 -5.36 -10.44 5.78
N TYR A 78 -4.78 -9.29 6.18
CA TYR A 78 -5.50 -8.03 6.33
C TYR A 78 -4.65 -6.81 6.00
N GLY A 79 -5.33 -5.77 5.52
CA GLY A 79 -4.82 -4.41 5.45
C GLY A 79 -3.63 -4.22 4.51
N VAL A 80 -3.53 -3.01 3.99
CA VAL A 80 -2.33 -2.56 3.33
C VAL A 80 -2.09 -1.12 3.75
N ALA A 81 -0.86 -0.81 4.13
CA ALA A 81 -0.38 0.56 4.29
C ALA A 81 0.80 0.77 3.36
N ALA A 82 0.94 1.99 2.84
CA ALA A 82 2.04 2.38 1.98
C ALA A 82 2.56 3.75 2.38
N VAL A 83 3.88 3.91 2.42
CA VAL A 83 4.55 5.17 2.71
C VAL A 83 5.72 5.37 1.76
N SER A 84 6.14 6.63 1.62
CA SER A 84 7.38 6.98 0.94
C SER A 84 8.31 7.67 1.92
N ARG A 85 9.54 7.21 2.01
CA ARG A 85 10.61 7.81 2.85
C ARG A 85 11.47 8.82 2.10
N GLY A 86 11.25 8.96 0.80
CA GLY A 86 12.01 9.81 -0.09
C GLY A 86 11.62 9.56 -1.54
N VAL A 87 12.10 10.41 -2.43
CA VAL A 87 11.86 10.25 -3.87
C VAL A 87 12.33 8.87 -4.32
N ASN A 88 11.48 8.14 -5.05
CA ASN A 88 11.78 6.79 -5.53
C ASN A 88 12.05 5.75 -4.44
N GLN A 89 11.54 5.98 -3.22
CA GLN A 89 11.57 5.00 -2.14
C GLN A 89 10.16 4.75 -1.62
N LEU A 90 9.76 3.49 -1.60
CA LEU A 90 8.44 3.04 -1.14
C LEU A 90 8.61 1.93 -0.11
N ASP A 91 7.73 1.93 0.88
CA ASP A 91 7.56 0.83 1.81
C ASP A 91 6.07 0.48 1.88
N CYS A 92 5.76 -0.81 1.76
CA CYS A 92 4.41 -1.32 1.95
C CYS A 92 4.37 -2.34 3.09
N PHE A 93 3.27 -2.30 3.84
CA PHE A 93 3.05 -3.12 5.01
C PHE A 93 1.76 -3.89 4.88
N VAL A 94 1.79 -5.15 5.30
CA VAL A 94 0.62 -6.02 5.34
C VAL A 94 0.61 -6.83 6.62
N ILE A 95 -0.58 -7.26 7.05
CA ILE A 95 -0.70 -8.28 8.08
C ILE A 95 -0.74 -9.64 7.41
N GLY A 96 0.24 -10.49 7.72
CA GLY A 96 0.32 -11.87 7.25
C GLY A 96 -0.21 -12.86 8.29
N SER A 97 0.15 -14.13 8.10
CA SER A 97 -0.29 -15.22 8.98
C SER A 97 0.04 -14.96 10.45
N MET A 98 -0.88 -15.37 11.33
CA MET A 98 -0.77 -15.19 12.79
C MET A 98 -0.66 -13.72 13.21
N GLY A 99 -1.22 -12.78 12.43
CA GLY A 99 -1.20 -11.35 12.78
C GLY A 99 0.16 -10.67 12.62
N LYS A 100 1.16 -11.33 12.04
CA LYS A 100 2.51 -10.77 11.91
C LYS A 100 2.52 -9.63 10.90
N VAL A 101 3.27 -8.57 11.20
CA VAL A 101 3.48 -7.45 10.28
C VAL A 101 4.63 -7.79 9.34
N TYR A 102 4.40 -7.65 8.04
CA TYR A 102 5.42 -7.79 7.01
C TYR A 102 5.62 -6.47 6.29
N CYS A 103 6.88 -6.19 5.92
CA CYS A 103 7.26 -5.06 5.09
C CYS A 103 7.91 -5.54 3.79
N ARG A 104 7.62 -4.83 2.70
CA ARG A 104 8.40 -4.92 1.46
C ARG A 104 8.77 -3.51 1.00
N SER A 105 10.02 -3.34 0.60
CA SER A 105 10.57 -2.02 0.27
C SER A 105 11.04 -1.98 -1.18
N TRP A 106 10.82 -0.84 -1.84
CA TRP A 106 11.42 -0.47 -3.11
C TRP A 106 12.53 0.55 -2.83
N ASP A 107 13.73 0.27 -3.33
CA ASP A 107 14.92 1.10 -3.10
C ASP A 107 15.24 2.07 -4.24
N GLY A 108 14.35 2.17 -5.22
CA GLY A 108 14.56 2.95 -6.42
C GLY A 108 14.95 2.14 -7.65
N SER A 109 15.31 0.88 -7.44
CA SER A 109 15.75 -0.03 -8.50
C SER A 109 15.02 -1.38 -8.49
N ALA A 110 14.72 -1.91 -7.31
CA ALA A 110 14.11 -3.23 -7.16
C ALA A 110 13.33 -3.37 -5.86
N TRP A 111 12.30 -4.20 -5.91
CA TRP A 111 11.60 -4.67 -4.72
C TRP A 111 12.47 -5.65 -3.93
N LYS A 112 12.75 -5.34 -2.67
CA LYS A 112 13.42 -6.24 -1.74
C LYS A 112 12.54 -7.42 -1.34
N ASN A 113 13.13 -8.44 -0.72
CA ASN A 113 12.37 -9.55 -0.17
C ASN A 113 11.47 -9.09 0.98
N TRP A 114 10.39 -9.84 1.21
CA TRP A 114 9.51 -9.63 2.36
C TRP A 114 10.28 -9.78 3.68
N LYS A 115 10.18 -8.77 4.55
CA LYS A 115 10.76 -8.75 5.89
C LYS A 115 9.66 -8.94 6.93
N ASN A 116 9.78 -9.97 7.76
CA ASN A 116 8.93 -10.16 8.93
C ASN A 116 9.37 -9.20 10.05
N LEU A 117 8.46 -8.34 10.50
CA LEU A 117 8.72 -7.37 11.57
C LEU A 117 8.27 -7.87 12.95
N GLY A 118 7.62 -9.03 13.02
CA GLY A 118 7.01 -9.60 14.21
C GLY A 118 5.62 -9.04 14.50
N GLY A 119 5.24 -9.02 15.77
CA GLY A 119 3.95 -8.52 16.23
C GLY A 119 2.80 -9.53 16.12
N TYR A 120 1.67 -9.15 16.68
CA TYR A 120 0.40 -9.88 16.63
C TYR A 120 -0.74 -8.85 16.48
N SER A 121 -1.00 -8.45 15.24
CA SER A 121 -2.10 -7.54 14.89
C SER A 121 -3.41 -8.30 14.78
N ILE A 122 -4.47 -7.72 15.35
CA ILE A 122 -5.85 -8.19 15.23
C ILE A 122 -6.67 -7.39 14.20
N ALA A 123 -6.07 -6.36 13.61
CA ALA A 123 -6.71 -5.47 12.63
C ALA A 123 -5.73 -5.11 11.50
N GLY A 124 -6.11 -4.15 10.64
CA GLY A 124 -5.23 -3.59 9.62
C GLY A 124 -3.98 -2.90 10.18
N VAL A 125 -3.05 -2.56 9.30
CA VAL A 125 -1.82 -1.83 9.61
C VAL A 125 -1.94 -0.39 9.14
N ALA A 126 -1.36 0.54 9.89
CA ALA A 126 -1.14 1.92 9.48
C ALA A 126 0.35 2.24 9.51
N ALA A 127 0.80 3.13 8.63
CA ALA A 127 2.19 3.57 8.61
C ALA A 127 2.28 5.05 8.22
N ALA A 128 3.28 5.73 8.75
CA ALA A 128 3.60 7.11 8.43
C ALA A 128 5.11 7.30 8.26
N SER A 129 5.50 8.26 7.44
CA SER A 129 6.87 8.74 7.29
C SER A 129 6.83 10.25 7.48
N TRP A 130 7.67 10.79 8.35
CA TRP A 130 7.68 12.21 8.72
C TRP A 130 9.05 12.87 8.56
N GLY A 131 10.07 12.09 8.19
CA GLY A 131 11.43 12.57 7.96
C GLY A 131 12.16 11.65 6.98
N ALA A 132 13.27 12.15 6.44
CA ALA A 132 14.15 11.34 5.59
C ALA A 132 14.58 10.09 6.36
N ASP A 133 14.45 8.94 5.70
CA ASP A 133 14.77 7.63 6.27
C ASP A 133 14.07 7.32 7.59
N ARG A 134 12.90 7.91 7.87
CA ARG A 134 12.13 7.58 9.07
C ARG A 134 10.73 7.11 8.73
N LEU A 135 10.38 5.93 9.23
CA LEU A 135 9.00 5.44 9.20
C LEU A 135 8.56 4.90 10.58
N ASP A 136 7.27 5.03 10.83
CA ASP A 136 6.57 4.51 12.00
C ASP A 136 5.39 3.65 11.54
N VAL A 137 5.25 2.45 12.12
CA VAL A 137 4.19 1.47 11.82
C VAL A 137 3.38 1.22 13.07
N PHE A 138 2.05 1.22 12.93
CA PHE A 138 1.09 1.12 14.02
C PHE A 138 0.12 -0.04 13.78
N VAL A 139 -0.18 -0.80 14.83
CA VAL A 139 -1.14 -1.91 14.80
C VAL A 139 -1.96 -1.95 16.08
N ALA A 140 -3.22 -2.40 15.97
CA ALA A 140 -3.99 -2.83 17.14
C ALA A 140 -3.61 -4.28 17.45
N ALA A 141 -3.11 -4.53 18.66
CA ALA A 141 -2.62 -5.85 19.06
C ALA A 141 -3.67 -6.65 19.85
N GLY A 142 -3.36 -7.92 20.11
CA GLY A 142 -4.26 -8.85 20.81
C GLY A 142 -4.59 -8.48 22.27
N ASP A 143 -3.79 -7.59 22.86
CA ASP A 143 -4.05 -6.97 24.17
C ASP A 143 -4.99 -5.75 24.08
N HIS A 144 -5.56 -5.48 22.89
CA HIS A 144 -6.39 -4.32 22.57
C HIS A 144 -5.67 -2.97 22.70
N ALA A 145 -4.33 -2.96 22.79
CA ALA A 145 -3.54 -1.74 22.78
C ALA A 145 -3.07 -1.37 21.37
N LEU A 146 -2.74 -0.08 21.20
CA LEU A 146 -2.00 0.40 20.03
C LEU A 146 -0.51 0.14 20.25
N HIS A 147 0.09 -0.67 19.39
CA HIS A 147 1.53 -0.89 19.37
C HIS A 147 2.15 -0.12 18.21
N HIS A 148 3.36 0.41 18.43
CA HIS A 148 4.13 1.06 17.37
C HIS A 148 5.51 0.42 17.23
N LYS A 149 6.05 0.46 16.02
CA LYS A 149 7.45 0.14 15.72
C LYS A 149 7.98 1.12 14.71
N TRP A 150 9.23 1.53 14.88
CA TRP A 150 9.88 2.45 13.97
C TRP A 150 11.10 1.85 13.29
N MET A 151 11.42 2.39 12.11
CA MET A 151 12.59 2.03 11.32
C MET A 151 13.21 3.28 10.69
N GLY A 152 14.53 3.28 10.60
CA GLY A 152 15.35 4.30 9.94
C GLY A 152 16.82 3.95 10.01
#